data_AF-A0A536T080-F1
#
_entry.id   AF-A0A536T080-F1
#
_cell.length_a   1.000
_cell.length_b   1.000
_cell.length_c   1.000
_cell.angle_alpha   90.00
_cell.angle_beta   90.00
_cell.angle_gamma   90.00
#
_symmetry.space_group_name_H-M   'P 1'
#
loop_
_entity.id
_entity.type
_entity.pdbx_description
1 polymer ?
#
loop_
_entity_poly.entity_id
_entity_poly.type
_entity_poly.pdbx_seq_one_letter_code
_entity_poly.pdbx_strand_id
1 'polypeptide(L)'
;MLRIARVIFAAAALFACATAGAQPTKLKWAHVYETSEPYHTWSVWAAGEIEKRTNGKYHIDVFPASSLGKESDLNQGLTLGSVDMIISGLSFAARTMPRIGVGYYPYTFRDGDHLIKWAQSPAFKEM
;
A
#
# COMPACT_ATOMS: atom_id res chain seq x y z
N MET A 1 -46.43 31.26 -8.64
CA MET A 1 -45.25 31.39 -7.74
C MET A 1 -44.86 30.06 -7.08
N LEU A 2 -45.80 29.31 -6.49
CA LEU A 2 -45.52 28.05 -5.78
C LEU A 2 -44.92 26.91 -6.65
N ARG A 3 -45.25 26.85 -7.96
CA ARG A 3 -44.69 25.85 -8.89
C ARG A 3 -43.21 26.09 -9.23
N ILE A 4 -42.79 27.35 -9.36
CA ILE A 4 -41.40 27.72 -9.68
C ILE A 4 -40.49 27.42 -8.48
N ALA A 5 -40.96 27.72 -7.26
CA ALA A 5 -40.24 27.41 -6.03
C ALA A 5 -39.98 25.89 -5.85
N ARG A 6 -40.93 25.03 -6.24
CA ARG A 6 -40.77 23.57 -6.19
C ARG A 6 -39.74 23.04 -7.19
N VAL A 7 -39.64 23.63 -8.38
CA VAL A 7 -38.66 23.23 -9.41
C VAL A 7 -37.23 23.63 -8.99
N ILE A 8 -37.07 24.81 -8.40
CA ILE A 8 -35.77 25.28 -7.88
C ILE A 8 -35.28 24.39 -6.72
N PHE A 9 -36.18 24.01 -5.81
CA PHE A 9 -35.83 23.16 -4.68
C PHE A 9 -35.44 21.73 -5.11
N ALA A 10 -36.12 21.18 -6.12
CA ALA A 10 -35.78 19.87 -6.69
C ALA A 10 -34.42 19.88 -7.42
N ALA A 11 -34.11 20.97 -8.15
CA ALA A 11 -32.81 21.13 -8.81
C ALA A 11 -31.65 21.28 -7.82
N ALA A 12 -31.85 21.98 -6.71
CA ALA A 12 -30.86 22.12 -5.65
C ALA A 12 -30.57 20.78 -4.93
N ALA A 13 -31.59 19.95 -4.71
CA ALA A 13 -31.42 18.62 -4.12
C ALA A 13 -30.66 17.65 -5.05
N LEU A 14 -30.88 17.73 -6.36
CA LEU A 14 -30.13 16.96 -7.36
C LEU A 14 -28.66 17.39 -7.44
N PHE A 15 -28.36 18.68 -7.29
CA PHE A 15 -26.99 19.18 -7.23
C PHE A 15 -26.27 18.78 -5.93
N ALA A 16 -26.97 18.72 -4.80
CA ALA A 16 -26.38 18.32 -3.52
C ALA A 16 -26.00 16.83 -3.46
N CYS A 17 -26.74 15.94 -4.14
CA CYS A 17 -26.36 14.53 -4.28
C CYS A 17 -25.18 14.32 -5.23
N ALA A 18 -24.97 15.21 -6.21
CA ALA A 18 -23.86 15.09 -7.17
C ALA A 18 -22.49 15.42 -6.55
N THR A 19 -22.45 16.10 -5.39
CA THR A 19 -21.21 16.48 -4.69
C THR A 19 -20.87 15.60 -3.49
N ALA A 20 -21.60 14.50 -3.26
CA ALA A 20 -21.19 13.49 -2.29
C ALA A 20 -19.97 12.72 -2.86
N GLY A 21 -18.79 13.34 -2.84
CA GLY A 21 -17.54 12.67 -3.17
C GLY A 21 -17.34 11.47 -2.25
N ALA A 22 -17.02 10.31 -2.83
CA ALA A 22 -16.68 9.13 -2.06
C ALA A 22 -15.54 9.46 -1.09
N GLN A 23 -15.69 9.13 0.19
CA GLN A 23 -14.63 9.31 1.16
C GLN A 23 -13.40 8.50 0.74
N PRO A 24 -12.18 9.06 0.81
CA PRO A 24 -10.97 8.31 0.50
C PRO A 24 -10.88 7.03 1.31
N THR A 25 -10.52 5.93 0.67
CA THR A 25 -10.11 4.72 1.37
C THR A 25 -8.74 5.00 2.00
N LYS A 26 -8.70 5.02 3.34
CA LYS A 26 -7.47 5.16 4.10
C LYS A 26 -6.80 3.81 4.27
N LEU A 27 -5.52 3.73 3.90
CA LEU A 27 -4.69 2.53 4.01
C LEU A 27 -3.50 2.83 4.93
N LYS A 28 -3.10 1.86 5.73
CA LYS A 28 -1.92 1.94 6.60
C LYS A 28 -0.76 1.16 6.00
N TRP A 29 0.33 1.85 5.70
CA TRP A 29 1.58 1.23 5.26
C TRP A 29 2.62 1.23 6.38
N ALA A 30 2.83 0.07 7.01
CA ALA A 30 3.76 -0.07 8.13
C ALA A 30 5.10 -0.71 7.72
N HIS A 31 6.22 -0.21 8.25
CA HIS A 31 7.52 -0.86 8.07
C HIS A 31 8.46 -0.60 9.25
N VAL A 32 9.47 -1.45 9.40
CA VAL A 32 10.43 -1.40 10.52
C VAL A 32 11.57 -0.40 10.33
N TYR A 33 11.85 -0.01 9.08
CA TYR A 33 12.97 0.88 8.75
C TYR A 33 12.81 2.30 9.28
N GLU A 34 13.93 2.93 9.65
CA GLU A 34 14.01 4.32 10.11
C GLU A 34 13.63 5.32 9.00
N THR A 35 13.27 6.54 9.39
CA THR A 35 12.85 7.58 8.44
C THR A 35 13.97 8.07 7.53
N SER A 36 15.23 7.89 7.92
CA SER A 36 16.40 8.20 7.10
C SER A 36 16.69 7.18 6.00
N GLU A 37 16.06 6.00 6.05
CA GLU A 37 16.33 4.92 5.10
C GLU A 37 15.60 5.13 3.76
N PRO A 38 16.18 4.66 2.63
CA PRO A 38 15.54 4.75 1.32
C PRO A 38 14.15 4.11 1.27
N TYR A 39 13.92 3.03 2.03
CA TYR A 39 12.62 2.38 2.12
C TYR A 39 11.52 3.35 2.53
N HIS A 40 11.76 4.19 3.54
CA HIS A 40 10.79 5.18 3.99
C HIS A 40 10.56 6.25 2.92
N THR A 41 11.64 6.76 2.34
CA THR A 41 11.59 7.79 1.29
C THR A 41 10.70 7.33 0.12
N TRP A 42 10.88 6.10 -0.34
CA TRP A 42 10.10 5.55 -1.45
C TRP A 42 8.66 5.21 -1.06
N SER A 43 8.39 4.77 0.18
CA SER A 43 7.03 4.56 0.66
C SER A 43 6.22 5.85 0.70
N VAL A 44 6.79 6.95 1.22
CA VAL A 44 6.12 8.26 1.25
C VAL A 44 5.89 8.79 -0.16
N TRP A 45 6.89 8.68 -1.04
CA TRP A 45 6.73 9.06 -2.43
C TRP A 45 5.62 8.25 -3.13
N ALA A 46 5.60 6.93 -2.94
CA ALA A 46 4.61 6.05 -3.54
C ALA A 46 3.20 6.33 -3.01
N ALA A 47 3.05 6.60 -1.71
CA ALA A 47 1.78 7.01 -1.10
C ALA A 47 1.21 8.25 -1.81
N GLY A 48 2.03 9.29 -2.00
CA GLY A 48 1.62 10.50 -2.71
C GLY A 48 1.30 10.28 -4.19
N GLU A 49 2.07 9.43 -4.88
CA GLU A 49 1.79 9.08 -6.29
C GLU A 49 0.50 8.28 -6.46
N ILE A 50 0.20 7.37 -5.54
CA ILE A 50 -1.05 6.61 -5.54
C ILE A 50 -2.23 7.54 -5.34
N GLU A 51 -2.15 8.48 -4.38
CA GLU A 51 -3.22 9.45 -4.15
C GLU A 51 -3.50 10.28 -5.42
N LYS A 52 -2.45 10.82 -6.06
CA LYS A 52 -2.58 11.59 -7.31
C LYS A 52 -3.21 10.77 -8.43
N ARG A 53 -2.67 9.58 -8.71
CA ARG A 53 -3.09 8.73 -9.85
C ARG A 53 -4.48 8.14 -9.68
N THR A 54 -4.98 8.14 -8.44
CA THR A 54 -6.31 7.63 -8.11
C THR A 54 -7.32 8.74 -7.82
N ASN A 55 -6.97 10.00 -8.14
CA ASN A 55 -7.81 11.18 -7.89
C ASN A 55 -8.32 11.24 -6.44
N GLY A 56 -7.44 10.97 -5.48
CA GLY A 56 -7.78 10.99 -4.05
C GLY A 56 -8.61 9.80 -3.57
N LYS A 57 -8.87 8.79 -4.41
CA LYS A 57 -9.62 7.59 -3.99
C LYS A 57 -8.90 6.84 -2.87
N TYR A 58 -7.58 6.77 -2.90
CA TYR A 58 -6.77 6.13 -1.86
C TYR A 58 -5.87 7.15 -1.19
N HIS A 59 -5.87 7.15 0.13
CA HIS A 59 -4.96 7.92 0.97
C HIS A 59 -4.16 6.94 1.82
N ILE A 60 -2.83 7.02 1.78
CA ILE A 60 -1.95 6.06 2.46
C ILE A 60 -1.16 6.77 3.56
N ASP A 61 -1.39 6.36 4.79
CA ASP A 61 -0.61 6.79 5.95
C ASP A 61 0.58 5.85 6.13
N VAL A 62 1.82 6.39 6.08
CA VAL A 62 3.06 5.62 6.25
C VAL A 62 3.51 5.63 7.71
N PHE A 63 3.69 4.45 8.30
CA PHE A 63 4.09 4.22 9.68
C PHE A 63 5.48 3.57 9.75
N PRO A 64 6.56 4.37 9.86
CA PRO A 64 7.95 3.88 9.87
C PRO A 64 8.42 3.48 11.27
N ALA A 65 9.70 3.12 11.36
CA ALA A 65 10.46 2.96 12.61
C ALA A 65 9.77 2.03 13.63
N SER A 66 9.12 0.97 13.15
CA SER A 66 8.40 0.00 13.99
C SER A 66 7.33 0.63 14.88
N SER A 67 6.77 1.80 14.50
CA SER A 67 5.75 2.51 15.28
C SER A 67 4.45 1.73 15.50
N LEU A 68 4.18 0.73 14.65
CA LEU A 68 3.06 -0.21 14.78
C LEU A 68 3.49 -1.64 15.16
N GLY A 69 4.75 -1.84 15.57
CA GLY A 69 5.30 -3.12 15.98
C GLY A 69 6.49 -3.58 15.13
N LYS A 70 7.10 -4.69 15.57
CA LYS A 70 8.20 -5.36 14.85
C LYS A 70 7.65 -6.14 13.65
N GLU A 71 8.54 -6.53 12.74
CA GLU A 71 8.17 -7.17 11.47
C GLU A 71 7.27 -8.41 11.60
N SER A 72 7.46 -9.24 12.63
CA SER A 72 6.58 -10.39 12.91
C SER A 72 5.13 -9.96 13.16
N ASP A 73 4.95 -8.87 13.90
CA ASP A 73 3.65 -8.35 14.30
C ASP A 73 2.98 -7.68 13.10
N LEU A 74 3.76 -7.01 12.23
CA LEU A 74 3.27 -6.44 10.98
C LEU A 74 2.80 -7.51 9.98
N ASN A 75 3.52 -8.62 9.83
CA ASN A 75 3.08 -9.74 8.97
C ASN A 75 1.77 -10.37 9.49
N GLN A 76 1.64 -10.53 10.82
CA GLN A 76 0.37 -10.96 11.42
C GLN A 76 -0.73 -9.91 11.22
N GLY A 77 -0.40 -8.63 11.39
CA GLY A 77 -1.32 -7.51 11.19
C GLY A 77 -1.84 -7.43 9.76
N LEU A 78 -1.00 -7.70 8.76
CA LEU A 78 -1.42 -7.81 7.35
C LEU A 78 -2.41 -8.95 7.17
N THR A 79 -2.16 -10.11 7.78
CA THR A 79 -3.06 -11.28 7.71
C THR A 79 -4.41 -10.98 8.37
N LEU A 80 -4.43 -10.23 9.47
CA LEU A 80 -5.64 -9.87 10.21
C LEU A 80 -6.35 -8.60 9.68
N GLY A 81 -5.71 -7.85 8.77
CA GLY A 81 -6.23 -6.58 8.24
C GLY A 81 -6.11 -5.38 9.19
N SER A 82 -5.23 -5.42 10.19
CA SER A 82 -4.98 -4.26 11.07
C SER A 82 -4.01 -3.24 10.46
N VAL A 83 -3.19 -3.68 9.49
CA VAL A 83 -2.39 -2.88 8.56
C VAL A 83 -2.66 -3.38 7.14
N ASP A 84 -2.60 -2.49 6.15
CA ASP A 84 -3.02 -2.78 4.78
C ASP A 84 -1.83 -3.05 3.85
N MET A 85 -0.67 -2.47 4.18
CA MET A 85 0.55 -2.60 3.40
C MET A 85 1.74 -2.73 4.35
N ILE A 86 2.70 -3.59 4.01
CA ILE A 86 3.94 -3.74 4.76
C ILE A 86 5.14 -3.86 3.83
N ILE A 87 6.34 -3.58 4.36
CA ILE A 87 7.58 -4.09 3.77
C ILE A 87 8.01 -5.31 4.60
N SER A 88 8.20 -6.45 3.95
CA SER A 88 8.52 -7.73 4.60
C SER A 88 9.66 -8.43 3.87
N GLY A 89 10.54 -9.07 4.63
CA GLY A 89 11.62 -9.90 4.10
C GLY A 89 11.11 -11.21 3.51
N LEU A 90 11.84 -11.72 2.50
CA LEU A 90 11.50 -12.97 1.82
C LEU A 90 11.45 -14.19 2.75
N SER A 91 12.14 -14.15 3.90
CA SER A 91 12.10 -15.21 4.92
C SER A 91 10.73 -15.35 5.59
N PHE A 92 9.97 -14.26 5.77
CA PHE A 92 8.61 -14.32 6.28
C PHE A 92 7.65 -14.87 5.22
N ALA A 93 7.77 -14.40 3.98
CA ALA A 93 6.98 -14.91 2.84
C ALA A 93 7.23 -16.41 2.59
N ALA A 94 8.46 -16.90 2.81
CA ALA A 94 8.81 -18.31 2.64
C ALA A 94 8.07 -19.27 3.58
N ARG A 95 7.46 -18.77 4.67
CA ARG A 95 6.64 -19.59 5.58
C ARG A 95 5.35 -20.10 4.90
N THR A 96 4.86 -19.37 3.90
CA THR A 96 3.67 -19.75 3.12
C THR A 96 4.01 -20.10 1.67
N MET A 97 5.07 -19.51 1.10
CA MET A 97 5.56 -19.76 -0.26
C MET A 97 7.03 -20.23 -0.24
N PRO A 98 7.32 -21.50 0.10
CA PRO A 98 8.69 -21.94 0.38
C PRO A 98 9.72 -21.63 -0.71
N ARG A 99 9.31 -21.68 -2.00
CA ARG A 99 10.19 -21.41 -3.15
C ARG A 99 10.76 -20.00 -3.16
N ILE A 100 10.01 -19.00 -2.65
CA ILE A 100 10.48 -17.60 -2.62
C ILE A 100 11.66 -17.40 -1.66
N GLY A 101 11.83 -18.33 -0.70
CA GLY A 101 12.93 -18.31 0.26
C GLY A 101 14.31 -18.42 -0.38
N VAL A 102 14.42 -18.88 -1.64
CA VAL A 102 15.69 -18.89 -2.39
C VAL A 102 16.35 -17.52 -2.39
N GLY A 103 15.55 -16.45 -2.47
CA GLY A 103 16.05 -15.08 -2.48
C GLY A 103 16.57 -14.56 -1.14
N TYR A 104 16.44 -15.32 -0.06
CA TYR A 104 16.94 -14.97 1.27
C TYR A 104 18.20 -15.74 1.69
N TYR A 105 18.55 -16.82 0.99
CA TYR A 105 19.73 -17.61 1.39
C TYR A 105 21.05 -16.88 1.13
N PRO A 106 22.07 -17.09 1.97
CA PRO A 106 23.39 -16.49 1.78
C PRO A 106 23.98 -16.86 0.42
N TYR A 107 24.55 -15.87 -0.27
CA TYR A 107 25.27 -16.04 -1.53
C TYR A 107 24.45 -16.59 -2.71
N THR A 108 23.11 -16.58 -2.64
CA THR A 108 22.24 -16.92 -3.80
C THR A 108 22.52 -16.02 -5.00
N PHE A 109 22.67 -14.71 -4.75
CA PHE A 109 22.92 -13.72 -5.78
C PHE A 109 24.37 -13.27 -5.78
N ARG A 110 24.92 -13.02 -6.98
CA ARG A 110 26.32 -12.61 -7.17
C ARG A 110 26.51 -11.13 -6.83
N ASP A 111 25.49 -10.33 -7.11
CA ASP A 111 25.45 -8.88 -6.98
C ASP A 111 23.97 -8.42 -7.03
N GLY A 112 23.75 -7.11 -6.90
CA GLY A 112 22.42 -6.51 -6.99
C GLY A 112 21.77 -6.70 -8.36
N ASP A 113 22.54 -6.70 -9.45
CA ASP A 113 22.03 -6.91 -10.81
C ASP A 113 21.46 -8.32 -10.98
N HIS A 114 22.10 -9.33 -10.41
CA HIS A 114 21.60 -10.69 -10.40
C HIS A 114 20.29 -10.80 -9.62
N LEU A 115 20.18 -10.14 -8.47
CA LEU A 115 18.94 -10.08 -7.68
C LEU A 115 17.81 -9.45 -8.50
N ILE A 116 18.07 -8.30 -9.16
CA ILE A 116 17.07 -7.60 -9.98
C ILE A 116 16.63 -8.48 -11.16
N LYS A 117 17.58 -9.11 -11.86
CA LYS A 117 17.26 -10.05 -12.96
C LYS A 117 16.43 -11.23 -12.50
N TRP A 118 16.72 -11.78 -11.31
CA TRP A 118 15.93 -12.86 -10.73
C TRP A 118 14.50 -12.40 -10.44
N ALA A 119 14.31 -11.24 -9.79
CA ALA A 119 12.99 -10.68 -9.47
C ALA A 119 12.12 -10.39 -10.72
N GLN A 120 12.74 -10.25 -11.90
CA GLN A 120 12.05 -10.04 -13.18
C GLN A 120 11.90 -11.32 -14.01
N SER A 121 12.49 -12.43 -13.58
CA SER A 121 12.57 -13.68 -14.34
C SER A 121 11.22 -14.42 -14.40
N PRO A 122 11.01 -15.29 -15.42
CA PRO A 122 9.86 -16.21 -15.42
C PRO A 122 9.82 -17.10 -14.18
N ALA A 123 10.99 -17.55 -13.70
CA ALA A 123 11.09 -18.38 -12.51
C ALA A 123 10.49 -17.71 -11.27
N PHE A 124 10.71 -16.40 -11.08
CA PHE A 124 10.10 -15.65 -9.98
C PHE A 124 8.58 -15.49 -10.15
N LYS A 125 8.09 -15.28 -11.38
CA LYS A 125 6.65 -15.14 -11.67
C LYS A 125 5.84 -16.40 -11.43
N GLU A 126 6.49 -17.56 -11.51
CA GLU A 126 5.88 -18.87 -11.24
C GLU A 126 5.93 -19.26 -9.76
N MET A 127 6.55 -18.45 -8.89
CA MET A 127 6.56 -18.66 -7.43
C MET A 127 5.34 -18.02 -6.78
#